data_AF-A0A2U1UCY5-F1
#
_entry.id   AF-A0A2U1UCY5-F1
#
_cell.length_a   1.000
_cell.length_b   1.000
_cell.length_c   1.000
_cell.angle_alpha   90.00
_cell.angle_beta   90.00
_cell.angle_gamma   90.00
#
_symmetry.space_group_name_H-M   'P 1'
#
loop_
_entity.id
_entity.type
_entity.pdbx_description
1 polymer ?
#
loop_
_entity_poly.entity_id
_entity_poly.type
_entity_poly.pdbx_seq_one_letter_code
_entity_poly.pdbx_strand_id
1 'polypeptide(L)'
;MDANRAFHRHIHQAAGNRDAILILERHWLFIRALWRRYGPRPERFQGVIADHRQMLAAFAARDTEGAAAITAAHTAKAKQRLLEAMHAHFASEGHPDD
;
A
#
# COMPACT_ATOMS: atom_id res chain seq x y z
N MET A 1 10.02 0.26 -5.68
CA MET A 1 9.37 -0.66 -4.72
C MET A 1 10.12 -0.70 -3.39
N ASP A 2 11.45 -0.79 -3.39
CA ASP A 2 12.23 -0.90 -2.15
C ASP A 2 12.17 0.36 -1.26
N ALA A 3 12.16 1.55 -1.88
CA ALA A 3 11.92 2.80 -1.15
C ALA A 3 10.54 2.85 -0.45
N ASN A 4 9.50 2.30 -1.08
CA ASN A 4 8.16 2.20 -0.47
C ASN A 4 8.18 1.32 0.78
N ARG A 5 8.82 0.15 0.68
CA ARG A 5 9.01 -0.77 1.80
C ARG A 5 9.80 -0.12 2.93
N ALA A 6 10.89 0.58 2.59
CA ALA A 6 11.73 1.26 3.57
C ALA A 6 10.94 2.35 4.32
N PHE A 7 10.11 3.12 3.62
CA PHE A 7 9.24 4.13 4.22
C PHE A 7 8.26 3.52 5.23
N HIS A 8 7.49 2.50 4.84
CA HIS A 8 6.57 1.83 5.77
C HIS A 8 7.31 1.24 6.97
N ARG A 9 8.49 0.63 6.76
CA ARG A 9 9.30 0.07 7.84
C ARG A 9 9.69 1.13 8.88
N HIS A 10 10.08 2.34 8.46
CA HIS A 10 10.39 3.43 9.39
C HIS A 10 9.18 3.83 10.22
N ILE A 11 7.99 3.94 9.61
CA ILE A 11 6.75 4.25 10.33
C ILE A 11 6.43 3.16 11.37
N HIS A 12 6.51 1.89 10.98
CA HIS A 12 6.20 0.78 11.88
C HIS A 12 7.20 0.66 13.03
N GLN A 13 8.48 0.93 12.79
CA GLN A 13 9.51 0.98 13.83
C GLN A 13 9.26 2.12 14.82
N ALA A 14 8.85 3.29 14.34
CA ALA A 14 8.51 4.42 15.20
C ALA A 14 7.31 4.12 16.13
N ALA A 15 6.38 3.27 15.70
CA ALA A 15 5.24 2.84 16.52
C ALA A 15 5.61 1.88 17.67
N GLY A 16 6.82 1.31 17.68
CA GLY A 16 7.34 0.54 18.81
C GLY A 16 6.67 -0.81 19.10
N ASN A 17 5.78 -1.30 18.23
CA ASN A 17 5.08 -2.57 18.42
C ASN A 17 5.76 -3.71 17.62
N ARG A 18 6.59 -4.50 18.32
CA ARG A 18 7.39 -5.58 17.72
C ARG A 18 6.53 -6.66 17.06
N ASP A 19 5.44 -7.06 17.68
CA ASP A 19 4.58 -8.13 17.15
C ASP A 19 3.86 -7.67 15.87
N ALA A 20 3.38 -6.42 15.85
CA ALA A 20 2.79 -5.83 14.66
C ALA A 20 3.80 -5.77 13.50
N ILE A 21 5.06 -5.39 13.76
CA ILE A 21 6.11 -5.33 12.73
C ILE A 21 6.30 -6.70 12.06
N LEU A 22 6.32 -7.80 12.84
CA LEU A 22 6.49 -9.15 12.29
C LEU A 22 5.33 -9.54 11.35
N ILE A 23 4.10 -9.19 11.73
CA ILE A 23 2.92 -9.42 10.90
C ILE A 23 3.01 -8.61 9.61
N LEU A 24 3.37 -7.33 9.71
CA LEU A 24 3.44 -6.40 8.59
C LEU A 24 4.54 -6.78 7.59
N GLU A 25 5.72 -7.22 8.06
CA GLU A 25 6.80 -7.67 7.18
C GLU A 25 6.41 -8.92 6.37
N ARG A 26 5.68 -9.86 6.97
CA ARG A 26 5.15 -11.04 6.25
C ARG A 26 4.09 -10.65 5.22
N HIS A 27 3.15 -9.78 5.60
CA HIS A 27 2.10 -9.30 4.68
C HIS A 27 2.69 -8.55 3.49
N TRP A 28 3.80 -7.83 3.67
CA TRP A 28 4.46 -7.13 2.58
C TRP A 28 4.90 -8.06 1.44
N LEU A 29 5.40 -9.27 1.75
CA LEU A 29 5.81 -10.23 0.73
C LEU A 29 4.62 -10.68 -0.13
N PHE A 30 3.50 -10.96 0.52
CA PHE A 30 2.27 -11.34 -0.14
C PHE A 30 1.72 -10.22 -1.03
N ILE A 31 1.59 -9.00 -0.48
CA ILE A 31 1.11 -7.82 -1.22
C ILE A 31 2.02 -7.52 -2.42
N ARG A 32 3.34 -7.64 -2.26
CA ARG A 32 4.31 -7.47 -3.36
C ARG A 32 4.10 -8.51 -4.47
N ALA A 33 3.81 -9.76 -4.11
CA ALA A 33 3.55 -10.81 -5.09
C ALA A 33 2.26 -10.52 -5.89
N LEU A 34 1.18 -10.10 -5.21
CA LEU A 34 -0.06 -9.71 -5.88
C LEU A 34 0.15 -8.52 -6.83
N TRP A 35 0.84 -7.47 -6.38
CA TRP A 35 1.17 -6.32 -7.22
C TRP A 35 2.09 -6.66 -8.40
N ARG A 36 2.93 -7.69 -8.28
CA ARG A 36 3.77 -8.18 -9.39
C ARG A 36 2.96 -8.95 -10.42
N ARG A 37 1.93 -9.69 -9.98
CA ARG A 37 1.09 -10.54 -10.82
C ARG A 37 -0.01 -9.74 -11.53
N TYR A 38 -0.70 -8.86 -10.81
CA TYR A 38 -1.95 -8.27 -11.31
C TYR A 38 -1.86 -6.78 -11.66
N GLY A 39 -1.00 -5.99 -10.99
CA GLY A 39 -1.18 -4.53 -11.02
C GLY A 39 -0.38 -3.75 -12.07
N PRO A 40 -0.92 -2.60 -12.54
CA PRO A 40 -0.24 -1.70 -13.47
C PRO A 40 1.01 -1.08 -12.81
N ARG A 41 2.11 -0.99 -13.57
CA ARG A 41 3.44 -0.74 -13.01
C ARG A 41 3.82 0.76 -12.89
N PRO A 42 3.53 1.66 -13.84
CA PRO A 42 3.94 3.07 -13.69
C PRO A 42 2.91 3.97 -12.96
N GLU A 43 1.63 3.89 -13.30
CA GLU A 43 0.64 4.94 -13.00
C GLU A 43 0.32 5.05 -11.51
N ARG A 44 0.47 3.95 -10.76
CA ARG A 44 0.18 3.92 -9.31
C ARG A 44 1.14 4.77 -8.48
N PHE A 45 2.37 4.98 -8.94
CA PHE A 45 3.42 5.55 -8.10
C PHE A 45 3.23 7.04 -7.82
N GLN A 46 2.64 7.80 -8.75
CA GLN A 46 2.39 9.22 -8.54
C GLN A 46 1.42 9.46 -7.37
N GLY A 47 0.31 8.72 -7.32
CA GLY A 47 -0.66 8.80 -6.23
C GLY A 47 -0.07 8.36 -4.88
N VAL A 48 0.72 7.29 -4.86
CA VAL A 48 1.39 6.80 -3.64
C VAL A 48 2.40 7.83 -3.12
N ILE A 49 3.20 8.44 -4.00
CA ILE A 49 4.16 9.48 -3.60
C ILE A 49 3.43 10.70 -3.03
N ALA A 50 2.31 11.10 -3.63
CA ALA A 50 1.49 12.19 -3.11
C ALA A 50 0.98 11.89 -1.69
N ASP A 51 0.43 10.70 -1.46
CA ASP A 51 -0.04 10.30 -0.13
C ASP A 51 1.10 10.31 0.89
N HIS A 52 2.28 9.76 0.54
CA HIS A 52 3.43 9.73 1.44
C HIS A 52 3.89 11.14 1.84
N ARG A 53 3.83 12.11 0.92
CA ARG A 53 4.15 13.51 1.24
C ARG A 53 3.14 14.12 2.20
N GLN A 54 1.85 13.81 2.04
CA GLN A 54 0.82 14.26 2.97
C GLN A 54 1.01 13.64 4.37
N MET A 55 1.35 12.35 4.44
CA MET A 55 1.70 11.70 5.71
C MET A 55 2.89 12.37 6.38
N LEU A 56 3.97 12.65 5.63
CA LEU A 56 5.15 13.34 6.14
C LEU A 56 4.82 14.74 6.67
N ALA A 57 3.94 15.48 5.98
CA ALA A 57 3.48 16.79 6.44
C ALA A 57 2.69 16.69 7.75
N ALA A 58 1.78 15.72 7.87
CA ALA A 58 1.04 15.48 9.12
C ALA A 58 1.97 15.08 10.27
N PHE A 59 2.94 14.19 10.02
CA PHE A 59 3.96 13.82 11.01
C PHE A 59 4.79 15.03 11.46
N ALA A 60 5.22 15.88 10.53
CA ALA A 60 5.99 17.09 10.84
C ALA A 60 5.18 18.09 11.68
N ALA A 61 3.88 18.22 11.40
CA ALA A 61 2.94 19.03 12.16
C ALA A 61 2.52 18.42 13.51
N ARG A 62 2.94 17.18 13.80
CA ARG A 62 2.46 16.37 14.95
C ARG A 62 0.93 16.21 14.94
N ASP A 63 0.33 16.25 13.77
CA ASP A 63 -1.11 16.06 13.55
C ASP A 63 -1.43 14.56 13.54
N THR A 64 -1.80 14.05 14.71
CA THR A 64 -2.08 12.62 14.90
C THR A 64 -3.33 12.18 14.14
N GLU A 65 -4.37 13.02 14.13
CA GLU A 65 -5.65 12.69 13.48
C GLU A 65 -5.51 12.72 11.96
N GLY A 66 -4.87 13.76 11.41
CA GLY A 66 -4.56 13.84 9.99
C GLY A 66 -3.67 12.71 9.53
N ALA A 67 -2.62 12.37 10.30
CA ALA A 67 -1.76 11.24 9.99
C ALA A 67 -2.53 9.91 9.95
N ALA A 68 -3.43 9.67 10.91
CA ALA A 68 -4.27 8.48 10.95
C ALA A 68 -5.23 8.42 9.74
N ALA A 69 -5.92 9.53 9.45
CA ALA A 69 -6.85 9.62 8.34
C ALA A 69 -6.17 9.39 6.98
N ILE A 70 -5.03 10.04 6.73
CA ILE A 70 -4.26 9.89 5.49
C ILE A 70 -3.73 8.46 5.36
N THR A 71 -3.24 7.85 6.44
CA THR A 71 -2.77 6.45 6.43
C THR A 71 -3.89 5.47 6.08
N ALA A 72 -5.08 5.66 6.67
CA ALA A 72 -6.25 4.84 6.38
C ALA A 72 -6.69 5.00 4.92
N ALA A 73 -6.77 6.23 4.42
CA ALA A 73 -7.13 6.51 3.03
C ALA A 73 -6.11 5.91 2.04
N HIS A 74 -4.82 6.06 2.31
CA HIS A 74 -3.73 5.51 1.50
C HIS A 74 -3.84 3.98 1.36
N THR A 75 -4.02 3.27 2.48
CA THR A 75 -4.10 1.80 2.49
C THR A 75 -5.39 1.28 1.84
N ALA A 76 -6.53 1.94 2.10
CA ALA A 76 -7.80 1.61 1.46
C ALA A 76 -7.75 1.80 -0.07
N LYS A 77 -7.20 2.93 -0.53
CA LYS A 77 -7.00 3.21 -1.96
C LYS A 77 -6.10 2.15 -2.61
N ALA A 78 -4.98 1.81 -1.97
CA ALA A 78 -4.08 0.77 -2.48
C ALA A 78 -4.78 -0.59 -2.62
N LYS A 79 -5.59 -0.98 -1.62
CA LYS A 79 -6.40 -2.20 -1.68
C LYS A 79 -7.38 -2.18 -2.85
N GLN A 80 -8.16 -1.10 -2.99
CA GLN A 80 -9.16 -0.98 -4.08
C GLN A 80 -8.50 -1.10 -5.45
N ARG A 81 -7.37 -0.41 -5.67
CA ARG A 81 -6.62 -0.49 -6.93
C ARG A 81 -6.12 -1.90 -7.25
N LEU A 82 -5.69 -2.65 -6.24
CA LEU A 82 -5.26 -4.03 -6.44
C LEU A 82 -6.44 -4.94 -6.83
N LEU A 83 -7.59 -4.77 -6.17
CA LEU A 83 -8.81 -5.52 -6.48
C LEU A 83 -9.34 -5.21 -7.88
N GLU A 84 -9.35 -3.94 -8.29
CA GLU A 84 -9.69 -3.52 -9.66
C GLU A 84 -8.79 -4.22 -10.69
N ALA A 85 -7.47 -4.24 -10.44
CA ALA A 85 -6.52 -4.88 -11.33
C ALA A 85 -6.71 -6.41 -11.40
N MET A 86 -7.04 -7.05 -10.28
CA MET A 86 -7.35 -8.49 -10.23
C MET A 86 -8.63 -8.79 -11.03
N HIS A 87 -9.70 -8.02 -10.84
CA HIS A 87 -10.94 -8.19 -11.60
C HIS A 87 -10.69 -8.03 -13.11
N ALA A 88 -9.94 -7.01 -13.52
CA ALA A 88 -9.59 -6.80 -14.92
C ALA A 88 -8.79 -7.98 -15.51
N HIS A 89 -7.83 -8.51 -14.74
CA HIS A 89 -7.04 -9.67 -15.14
C HIS A 89 -7.92 -10.92 -15.34
N PHE A 90 -8.79 -11.25 -14.38
CA PHE A 90 -9.69 -12.39 -14.50
C PHE A 90 -10.72 -12.24 -15.63
N ALA A 91 -11.21 -11.01 -15.89
CA ALA A 91 -12.08 -10.75 -17.03
C ALA A 91 -11.36 -10.92 -18.38
N SER A 92 -10.04 -10.65 -18.43
CA SER A 92 -9.23 -10.80 -19.64
C SER A 92 -8.75 -12.22 -19.92
N GLU A 93 -8.69 -13.10 -18.91
CA GLU A 93 -8.27 -14.49 -19.07
C GLU A 93 -9.40 -15.41 -19.58
N GLY A 94 -10.64 -14.92 -19.67
CA GLY A 94 -11.80 -15.70 -20.12
C GLY A 94 -12.29 -16.70 -19.08
N HIS A 95 -13.60 -16.89 -18.98
CA HIS A 95 -14.18 -18.01 -18.25
C HIS A 95 -13.84 -19.31 -19.02
N PRO A 96 -13.32 -20.38 -18.40
CA PRO A 96 -13.00 -21.61 -19.11
C PRO A 96 -14.21 -22.43 -19.59
N ASP A 97 -15.45 -21.95 -19.44
CA ASP A 97 -16.68 -22.72 -19.69
C ASP A 97 -17.70 -21.97 -20.58
N ASP A 98 -17.28 -21.51 -21.77
CA ASP A 98 -18.17 -21.25 -22.92
C ASP A 98 -17.85 -22.22 -24.07
#